data_AF-A0A4Q0NZI7-F1
#
_entry.id   AF-A0A4Q0NZI7-F1
#
_cell.length_a   1.000
_cell.length_b   1.000
_cell.length_c   1.000
_cell.angle_alpha   90.00
_cell.angle_beta   90.00
_cell.angle_gamma   90.00
#
_symmetry.space_group_name_H-M   'P 1'
#
loop_
_entity.id
_entity.type
_entity.pdbx_description
1 polymer ?
#
loop_
_entity_poly.entity_id
_entity_poly.type
_entity_poly.pdbx_seq_one_letter_code
_entity_poly.pdbx_strand_id
1 'polypeptide(L)' 'MNFEEALKLKSEKEIKNSSEFKIVCPHFIEDPIGNKKFRDDIPNFRLTDLDAKKYSTNGKYGIMDINMNVFKQYR' A
#
# COMPACT_ATOMS: atom_id res chain seq x y z
N MET A 1 -1.00 -11.32 -6.18
CA MET A 1 -1.52 -12.04 -4.98
C MET A 1 -2.87 -11.48 -4.58
N ASN A 2 -3.68 -12.22 -3.83
CA ASN A 2 -4.94 -11.73 -3.28
C ASN A 2 -4.71 -10.83 -2.04
N PHE A 3 -5.79 -10.24 -1.50
CA PHE A 3 -5.67 -9.28 -0.39
C PHE A 3 -5.12 -9.92 0.90
N GLU A 4 -5.59 -11.13 1.23
CA GLU A 4 -5.21 -11.83 2.46
C GLU A 4 -3.76 -12.30 2.40
N GLU A 5 -3.31 -12.76 1.24
CA GLU A 5 -1.91 -13.08 0.96
C GLU A 5 -1.02 -11.86 1.11
N ALA A 6 -1.43 -10.71 0.56
CA ALA A 6 -0.67 -9.47 0.69
C ALA A 6 -0.61 -8.98 2.15
N LEU A 7 -1.70 -9.13 2.91
CA LEU A 7 -1.77 -8.77 4.32
C LEU A 7 -0.85 -9.66 5.16
N LYS A 8 -0.85 -10.97 4.91
CA LYS A 8 0.04 -11.92 5.59
C LYS A 8 1.51 -11.61 5.28
N LEU A 9 1.82 -11.38 4.01
CA LEU A 9 3.18 -11.06 3.56
C LEU A 9 3.66 -9.71 4.14
N LYS A 10 2.76 -8.74 4.34
CA LYS A 10 3.07 -7.48 5.04
C LYS A 10 3.52 -7.77 6.47
N SER A 11 2.73 -8.53 7.22
CA SER A 11 3.05 -8.88 8.61
C SER A 11 4.35 -9.67 8.74
N GLU A 12 4.65 -10.57 7.79
CA GLU A 12 5.92 -11.31 7.75
C GLU A 12 7.12 -10.42 7.43
N LYS A 13 6.92 -9.37 6.62
CA LYS A 13 7.95 -8.42 6.19
C LYS A 13 8.03 -7.16 7.06
N GLU A 14 7.21 -7.04 8.10
CA GLU A 14 7.19 -5.89 9.00
C GLU A 14 8.40 -5.95 9.93
N ILE A 15 9.43 -5.15 9.63
CA ILE A 15 10.64 -5.07 10.43
C ILE A 15 10.41 -4.02 11.52
N LYS A 16 10.40 -4.46 12.79
CA LYS A 16 10.05 -3.65 13.98
C LYS A 16 10.83 -2.34 14.18
N ASN A 17 11.89 -2.07 13.41
CA ASN A 17 12.80 -0.93 13.59
C ASN A 17 13.01 -0.08 12.32
N SER A 18 12.20 -0.24 11.27
CA SER A 18 12.30 0.60 10.07
C SER A 18 11.45 1.88 10.20
N SER A 19 12.00 3.02 9.78
CA SER A 19 11.26 4.27 9.54
C SER A 19 10.32 4.21 8.31
N GLU A 20 10.20 3.04 7.69
CA GLU A 20 9.34 2.76 6.55
C GLU A 20 8.11 1.99 7.02
N PHE A 21 6.93 2.58 6.80
CA PHE A 21 5.65 1.94 7.07
C PHE A 21 5.24 1.13 5.85
N LYS A 22 4.81 -0.13 6.03
CA LYS A 22 4.33 -0.97 4.93
C LYS A 22 2.82 -0.96 4.86
N ILE A 23 2.27 -0.88 3.66
CA ILE A 23 0.82 -0.92 3.43
C ILE A 23 0.50 -1.92 2.31
N VAL A 24 -0.66 -2.57 2.40
CA VAL A 24 -1.23 -3.30 1.26
C VAL A 24 -1.68 -2.27 0.22
N CYS A 25 -1.40 -2.53 -1.06
CA CYS A 25 -1.82 -1.69 -2.18
C CYS A 25 -2.30 -2.55 -3.36
N PRO A 26 -3.01 -2.00 -4.36
CA PRO A 26 -3.19 -2.68 -5.64
C PRO A 26 -1.83 -3.05 -6.25
N HIS A 27 -1.74 -4.17 -6.94
CA HIS A 27 -0.45 -4.69 -7.41
C HIS A 27 0.16 -3.77 -8.47
N PHE A 28 1.44 -3.39 -8.33
CA PHE A 28 2.09 -2.43 -9.24
C PHE A 28 2.09 -2.87 -10.71
N ILE A 29 2.42 -4.14 -10.97
CA ILE A 29 2.47 -4.71 -12.33
C ILE A 29 1.11 -5.27 -12.78
N GLU A 30 0.46 -6.11 -11.97
CA GLU A 30 -0.82 -6.71 -12.35
C GLU A 30 -1.98 -5.69 -12.35
N ASP A 31 -1.96 -4.65 -11.52
CA ASP A 31 -3.02 -3.63 -11.38
C ASP A 31 -2.47 -2.18 -11.40
N PRO A 32 -1.83 -1.75 -12.50
CA PRO A 32 -1.13 -0.47 -12.57
C PRO A 32 -2.10 0.73 -12.44
N ILE A 33 -3.34 0.58 -12.90
CA ILE A 33 -4.38 1.62 -12.82
C ILE A 33 -4.80 1.82 -11.36
N GLY A 34 -5.13 0.73 -10.65
CA GLY A 34 -5.48 0.80 -9.24
C GLY A 34 -4.31 1.32 -8.40
N ASN A 35 -3.09 0.87 -8.71
CA ASN A 35 -1.89 1.28 -7.99
C ASN A 35 -1.62 2.78 -8.15
N LYS A 36 -1.75 3.32 -9.37
CA LYS A 36 -1.58 4.75 -9.63
C LYS A 36 -2.55 5.60 -8.82
N LYS A 37 -3.84 5.29 -8.88
CA LYS A 37 -4.87 6.02 -8.10
C LYS A 37 -4.59 5.95 -6.60
N PHE A 38 -4.24 4.77 -6.10
CA PHE A 38 -3.86 4.58 -4.71
C PHE A 38 -2.66 5.46 -4.32
N ARG A 39 -1.62 5.55 -5.17
CA ARG A 39 -0.45 6.39 -4.93
C ARG A 39 -0.74 7.88 -4.95
N ASP A 40 -1.57 8.33 -5.89
CA ASP A 40 -1.93 9.74 -6.03
C ASP A 40 -2.69 10.25 -4.78
N ASP A 41 -3.36 9.35 -4.04
CA ASP A 41 -4.09 9.67 -2.81
C ASP A 41 -3.27 9.53 -1.52
N ILE A 42 -2.07 8.91 -1.56
CA ILE A 42 -1.15 8.80 -0.39
C ILE A 42 -0.85 10.16 0.27
N PRO A 43 -0.55 11.25 -0.47
CA PRO A 43 -0.26 12.56 0.12
C PRO A 43 -1.48 13.18 0.83
N ASN A 44 -2.68 12.81 0.41
CA ASN A 44 -3.93 13.47 0.80
C ASN A 44 -4.68 12.74 1.93
N PHE A 45 -4.43 11.44 2.12
CA PHE A 45 -5.21 10.58 3.01
C PHE A 45 -4.33 9.68 3.89
N ARG A 46 -4.81 9.41 5.11
CA ARG A 46 -4.30 8.31 5.95
C ARG A 46 -4.77 6.96 5.41
N LEU A 47 -4.26 6.56 4.25
CA LEU A 47 -4.60 5.29 3.63
C LEU A 47 -4.25 4.13 4.57
N THR A 48 -5.13 3.14 4.62
CA THR A 48 -5.01 1.90 5.37
C THR A 48 -4.93 0.71 4.41
N ASP A 49 -4.56 -0.47 4.92
CA ASP A 49 -4.52 -1.68 4.10
C ASP A 49 -5.87 -1.92 3.40
N LEU A 50 -6.99 -1.67 4.09
CA LEU A 50 -8.34 -1.87 3.56
C LEU A 50 -8.66 -0.95 2.37
N ASP A 51 -8.04 0.22 2.30
CA ASP A 51 -8.29 1.14 1.20
C ASP A 51 -7.83 0.55 -0.13
N ALA A 52 -6.82 -0.32 -0.15
CA ALA A 52 -6.38 -1.00 -1.36
C ALA A 52 -7.53 -1.72 -2.09
N LYS A 53 -8.52 -2.24 -1.36
CA LYS A 53 -9.71 -2.90 -1.95
C LYS A 53 -10.58 -1.95 -2.74
N LYS A 54 -10.62 -0.67 -2.38
CA LYS A 54 -11.41 0.37 -3.08
C LYS A 54 -10.77 0.77 -4.41
N TYR A 55 -9.44 0.70 -4.48
CA TYR A 55 -8.69 1.13 -5.67
C TYR A 55 -8.37 -0.03 -6.61
N SER A 56 -8.33 -1.28 -6.13
CA SER A 56 -8.01 -2.41 -6.99
C SER A 56 -9.07 -2.61 -8.07
N THR A 57 -8.62 -2.74 -9.32
CA THR A 57 -9.47 -2.90 -10.50
C THR A 57 -9.62 -4.35 -10.94
N ASN A 58 -8.75 -5.24 -10.46
CA ASN A 58 -8.73 -6.65 -10.85
C ASN A 58 -8.50 -7.62 -9.68
N GLY A 59 -8.57 -7.13 -8.45
CA GLY A 59 -8.42 -7.95 -7.24
C GLY A 59 -6.99 -8.45 -6.99
N LYS A 60 -5.98 -7.85 -7.63
CA LYS A 60 -4.56 -8.15 -7.39
C LYS A 60 -3.93 -7.10 -6.50
N TYR A 61 -3.22 -7.57 -5.48
CA TYR A 61 -2.62 -6.74 -4.44
C TYR A 61 -1.12 -6.99 -4.34
N GLY A 62 -0.42 -6.04 -3.72
CA GLY A 62 0.98 -6.13 -3.34
C GLY A 62 1.24 -5.36 -2.06
N ILE A 63 2.52 -5.17 -1.73
CA ILE A 63 2.96 -4.38 -0.58
C ILE A 63 3.72 -3.18 -1.11
N MET A 64 3.46 -2.02 -0.50
CA MET A 64 4.20 -0.79 -0.76
C MET A 64 4.86 -0.31 0.52
N ASP A 65 6.14 0.03 0.40
CA ASP A 65 6.89 0.72 1.44
C ASP A 65 6.60 2.23 1.33
N ILE A 66 6.02 2.80 2.39
CA ILE A 66 5.76 4.23 2.54
C ILE A 66 6.83 4.81 3.46
N ASN A 67 7.64 5.72 2.92
CA ASN A 67 8.58 6.48 3.71
C ASN A 67 7.83 7.50 4.58
N MET A 68 7.89 7.35 5.90
CA MET A 68 7.20 8.24 6.84
C MET A 68 7.67 9.71 6.73
N ASN A 69 8.90 9.97 6.30
CA ASN A 69 9.39 11.34 6.12
C ASN A 69 8.71 12.03 4.94
N VAL A 70 8.43 11.29 3.87
CA VAL A 70 7.63 11.78 2.74
C VAL A 70 6.19 12.02 3.20
N PHE A 71 5.63 11.12 4.01
CA PHE A 71 4.28 11.27 4.55
C PHE A 71 4.13 12.46 5.51
N LYS A 72 5.18 12.79 6.28
CA LYS A 72 5.22 13.96 7.16
C LYS A 72 5.43 15.27 6.41
N GLN A 73 6.06 15.27 5.24
CA GLN A 73 6.26 16.48 4.42
C GLN A 73 4.94 17.05 3.85
N TYR A 74 3.90 16.22 3.72
CA TYR A 74 2.57 16.66 3.29
C TYR A 74 1.64 17.00 4.48
N ARG A 75 2.16 17.05 5.71
CA ARG A 75 1.43 17.42 6.93
C ARG A 75 1.81 18.83 7.39
#